data_AF-A0A355F8S1-F1
#
_entry.id   AF-A0A355F8S1-F1
#
_cell.length_a   1.000
_cell.length_b   1.000
_cell.length_c   1.000
_cell.angle_alpha   90.00
_cell.angle_beta   90.00
_cell.angle_gamma   90.00
#
_symmetry.space_group_name_H-M   'P 1'
#
loop_
_entity.id
_entity.type
_entity.pdbx_description
1 polymer ?
#
loop_
_entity_poly.entity_id
_entity_poly.type
_entity_poly.pdbx_seq_one_letter_code
_entity_poly.pdbx_strand_id
1 'polypeptide(L)' 'MPNARTDQLRQSLRQPHPESLEVADAGFAAWAEGLPADAADLIAPGAGEGVWWTADRGWEGTGD' A
#
# COMPACT_ATOMS: atom_id res chain seq x y z
N MET A 1 26.03 11.53 1.92
CA MET A 1 25.43 12.32 0.81
C MET A 1 23.96 11.97 0.73
N PRO A 2 23.03 12.94 0.60
CA PRO A 2 21.63 12.63 0.35
C PRO A 2 21.50 11.85 -0.96
N ASN A 3 20.73 10.78 -0.94
CA ASN A 3 20.47 9.93 -2.10
C ASN A 3 19.18 10.45 -2.76
N ALA A 4 19.29 11.02 -3.96
CA ALA A 4 18.17 11.63 -4.69
C ALA A 4 16.95 10.70 -4.81
N ARG A 5 17.18 9.38 -4.98
CA ARG A 5 16.12 8.37 -4.99
C ARG A 5 15.38 8.31 -3.65
N THR A 6 16.10 8.39 -2.54
CA THR A 6 15.52 8.32 -1.19
C THR A 6 14.69 9.57 -0.89
N ASP A 7 15.13 10.74 -1.34
CA ASP A 7 14.40 11.99 -1.12
C ASP A 7 13.15 12.10 -2.00
N GLN A 8 13.20 11.62 -3.25
CA GLN A 8 12.01 11.46 -4.08
C GLN A 8 11.01 10.48 -3.47
N LEU A 9 11.47 9.32 -2.97
CA LEU A 9 10.59 8.37 -2.30
C LEU A 9 9.92 8.98 -1.07
N ARG A 10 10.67 9.68 -0.21
CA ARG A 10 10.09 10.39 0.94
C ARG A 10 9.08 11.46 0.53
N GLN A 11 9.33 12.14 -0.60
CA GLN A 11 8.39 13.12 -1.13
C GLN A 11 7.10 12.46 -1.60
N SER A 12 7.18 11.39 -2.39
CA SER A 12 6.00 10.64 -2.85
C SER A 12 5.22 10.01 -1.70
N LEU A 13 5.88 9.58 -0.62
CA LEU A 13 5.20 9.06 0.57
C LEU A 13 4.45 10.15 1.34
N ARG A 14 4.96 11.40 1.38
CA ARG A 14 4.27 12.54 2.01
C ARG A 14 3.20 13.16 1.13
N GLN A 15 3.39 13.11 -0.18
CA GLN A 15 2.48 13.64 -1.18
C GLN A 15 2.22 12.54 -2.21
N PRO A 16 1.32 11.59 -1.89
CA PRO A 16 0.97 10.52 -2.81
C PRO A 16 0.47 11.10 -4.14
N HIS A 17 0.83 10.43 -5.23
CA HIS A 17 0.40 10.85 -6.56
C HIS A 17 -1.14 10.79 -6.65
N PRO A 18 -1.80 11.77 -7.29
CA PRO A 18 -3.27 11.81 -7.37
C PRO A 18 -3.87 10.52 -7.96
N GLU A 19 -3.19 9.92 -8.93
CA GLU A 19 -3.57 8.61 -9.52
C GLU A 19 -3.58 7.46 -8.52
N SER A 20 -2.78 7.53 -7.46
CA SER A 20 -2.70 6.50 -6.42
C SER A 20 -3.84 6.63 -5.40
N LEU A 21 -4.50 7.79 -5.33
CA LEU A 21 -5.60 8.01 -4.39
C LEU A 21 -6.84 7.18 -4.75
N GLU A 22 -7.14 7.02 -6.04
CA GLU A 22 -8.28 6.22 -6.50
C GLU A 22 -8.11 4.73 -6.12
N VAL A 23 -6.90 4.20 -6.29
CA VAL A 23 -6.57 2.82 -5.90
C VAL A 23 -6.56 2.64 -4.37
N ALA A 24 -6.07 3.64 -3.63
CA ALA A 24 -6.08 3.62 -2.17
C ALA A 24 -7.51 3.66 -1.61
N ASP A 25 -8.42 4.43 -2.22
CA ASP A 25 -9.83 4.53 -1.82
C ASP A 25 -10.61 3.25 -2.11
N ALA A 26 -10.38 2.61 -3.26
CA ALA A 26 -10.99 1.31 -3.59
C ALA A 26 -10.64 0.22 -2.58
N GLY A 27 -9.41 0.24 -2.05
CA GLY A 27 -8.96 -0.68 -1.02
C GLY A 27 -8.71 -2.11 -1.51
N PHE A 28 -8.18 -2.94 -0.60
CA PHE A 28 -7.71 -4.29 -0.95
C PHE A 28 -8.85 -5.25 -1.34
N ALA A 29 -10.00 -5.18 -0.67
CA ALA A 29 -11.13 -6.07 -0.94
C ALA A 29 -11.70 -5.86 -2.35
N ALA A 30 -11.95 -4.61 -2.75
CA ALA A 30 -12.46 -4.30 -4.08
C ALA A 30 -11.47 -4.68 -5.19
N TRP A 31 -10.17 -4.52 -4.94
CA TRP A 31 -9.14 -5.01 -5.86
C TRP A 31 -9.15 -6.55 -5.97
N ALA A 32 -9.29 -7.25 -4.85
CA ALA A 32 -9.31 -8.72 -4.83
C ALA A 32 -10.54 -9.30 -5.57
N GLU A 33 -11.67 -8.60 -5.57
CA GLU A 33 -12.86 -8.97 -6.35
C GLU A 33 -12.63 -8.97 -7.88
N GLY A 34 -11.65 -8.19 -8.35
CA GLY A 34 -11.29 -8.10 -9.77
C GLY A 34 -10.36 -9.21 -10.26
N LEU A 35 -9.95 -10.14 -9.38
CA LEU A 35 -9.00 -11.19 -9.75
C LEU A 35 -9.64 -12.23 -10.68
N PRO A 36 -8.85 -12.79 -11.63
CA PRO A 36 -9.24 -13.97 -12.39
C PRO A 36 -9.62 -15.14 -11.47
N ALA A 37 -10.56 -15.98 -11.90
CA ALA A 37 -11.07 -17.09 -11.10
C ALA A 37 -9.98 -18.11 -10.70
N ASP A 38 -8.95 -18.27 -11.52
CA ASP A 38 -7.78 -19.13 -11.28
C ASP A 38 -6.69 -18.47 -10.41
N ALA A 39 -6.87 -17.21 -10.04
CA ALA A 39 -5.99 -16.46 -9.13
C ALA A 39 -6.64 -16.18 -7.77
N ALA A 40 -7.95 -16.43 -7.63
CA ALA A 40 -8.70 -16.14 -6.41
C ALA A 40 -8.26 -16.99 -5.21
N ASP A 41 -7.71 -18.18 -5.45
CA ASP A 41 -7.17 -19.07 -4.42
C ASP A 41 -5.71 -18.74 -4.03
N LEU A 42 -5.02 -17.89 -4.79
CA LEU A 42 -3.68 -17.41 -4.48
C LEU A 42 -3.67 -16.29 -3.42
N ILE A 43 -4.83 -15.65 -3.21
CA ILE A 43 -4.98 -14.55 -2.28
C ILE A 43 -6.01 -14.94 -1.23
N ALA A 44 -5.66 -14.74 0.05
CA ALA A 44 -6.57 -14.91 1.16
C ALA A 44 -6.97 -13.51 1.68
N PRO A 45 -8.13 -12.97 1.27
CA PRO A 45 -8.61 -11.68 1.75
C PRO A 45 -8.68 -11.67 3.27
N GLY A 46 -7.96 -10.75 3.91
CA GLY A 46 -7.91 -10.63 5.38
C GLY A 46 -6.90 -11.54 6.10
N ALA A 47 -6.11 -12.35 5.39
CA ALA A 47 -5.00 -13.09 6.01
C ALA A 47 -3.78 -12.21 6.34
N GLY A 48 -3.73 -10.99 5.81
CA GLY A 48 -2.68 -10.01 6.05
C GLY A 48 -3.13 -8.91 7.00
N GLU A 49 -2.19 -8.41 7.78
CA GLU A 49 -2.35 -7.16 8.54
C GLU A 49 -2.05 -5.99 7.61
N GLY A 50 -2.89 -4.96 7.60
CA GLY A 50 -2.56 -3.73 6.90
C GLY A 50 -1.25 -3.17 7.44
N VAL A 51 -0.48 -2.43 6.65
CA VAL A 51 0.70 -1.71 7.15
C VAL A 51 0.68 -0.28 6.65
N TRP A 52 1.13 0.67 7.48
CA TRP A 52 1.33 2.06 7.09
C TRP A 52 2.78 2.48 7.31
N TRP A 53 3.27 3.40 6.49
CA TRP A 53 4.60 3.98 6.69
C TRP A 53 4.50 5.21 7.60
N THR A 54 5.25 5.23 8.70
CA THR A 54 5.50 6.44 9.49
C THR A 54 6.92 6.95 9.25
N ALA A 55 7.09 8.27 9.22
CA ALA A 55 8.41 8.88 8.99
C ALA A 55 9.44 8.50 10.07
N ASP A 56 8.98 8.26 11.30
CA ASP A 56 9.83 7.99 12.46
C ASP A 56 10.20 6.51 12.60
N ARG A 57 9.34 5.58 12.17
CA ARG A 57 9.49 4.14 12.46
C ARG A 57 9.47 3.23 11.23
N GLY A 58 9.08 3.76 10.07
CA GLY A 58 8.99 3.00 8.83
C GLY A 58 7.65 2.25 8.71
N TRP A 59 7.65 1.07 8.07
CA TRP A 59 6.44 0.26 7.93
C TRP A 59 6.01 -0.31 9.28
N GLU A 60 4.81 0.04 9.70
CA GLU A 60 4.18 -0.42 10.93
C GLU A 60 2.88 -1.16 10.59
N GLY A 61 2.61 -2.23 11.33
CA GLY A 61 1.34 -2.98 11.25
C GLY A 61 0.15 -2.12 11.69
N THR A 62 -1.00 -2.40 11.08
CA THR A 62 -2.32 -1.94 11.48
C THR A 62 -2.76 -2.80 12.66
N GLY A 63 -2.03 -2.73 13.77
CA GLY A 63 -2.33 -3.48 14.98
C GLY A 63 -3.25 -2.69 15.90
N ASP A 64 -4.28 -3.37 16.42
CA ASP A 64 -5.26 -3.06 17.50
C ASP A 64 -5.29 -1.62 18.09
#